data_AF-A0A2T6B4D3-F1
#
_entry.id   AF-A0A2T6B4D3-F1
#
_cell.length_a   1.000
_cell.length_b   1.000
_cell.length_c   1.000
_cell.angle_alpha   90.00
_cell.angle_beta   90.00
_cell.angle_gamma   90.00
#
_symmetry.space_group_name_H-M   'P 1'
#
loop_
_entity.id
_entity.type
_entity.pdbx_description
1 polymer ?
#
loop_
_entity_poly.entity_id
_entity_poly.type
_entity_poly.pdbx_seq_one_letter_code
_entity_poly.pdbx_strand_id
1 'polypeptide(L)'
;MPTSTVNWLWIGNLPAIDSTASSNVTQSQLNAAGMNGYSVTGPGHIAPVAVTGTTTSSGGAQVFTAPFNQTNNFLSQFSFDSPTTPGTISGQTIQTTFRGDITITLPDGSTSGQVATIVQMTNGDLFLRPNANYLPDWDGINALRSITINQATPFPNNTVLNAVISFDPDIFDIEIPCFTAGTLIRTRDGLRAIESLAVGDLVETADHGAQALRWIGTRSLSSAELAASAHLRPVRIAAGALGPGQPEREMHVSPQHRMLVRSRIAQRMFETEEVLVAACHLIGLPGITRDDSLRPVTYVHLMFDRHEILFADGAPSESLYPGPMAMRALGNEAAQEILALFPELAILDSGWLRPARVLVPGRRGRQMAERHLRNHTALLAA
;
A
#
# COMPACT_ATOMS: atom_id res chain seq x y z
N MET A 1 -33.47 -18.35 7.00
CA MET A 1 -33.42 -16.92 6.59
C MET A 1 -32.49 -16.82 5.39
N PRO A 2 -32.77 -15.94 4.41
CA PRO A 2 -31.83 -15.69 3.33
C PRO A 2 -30.49 -15.19 3.88
N THR A 3 -29.42 -15.42 3.13
CA THR A 3 -28.07 -14.94 3.43
C THR A 3 -27.56 -14.06 2.29
N SER A 4 -26.68 -13.13 2.63
CA SER A 4 -25.99 -12.27 1.68
C SER A 4 -24.50 -12.25 2.03
N THR A 5 -23.65 -12.26 1.01
CA THR A 5 -22.20 -12.15 1.15
C THR A 5 -21.74 -10.82 0.57
N VAL A 6 -20.94 -10.09 1.34
CA VAL A 6 -20.39 -8.78 0.97
C VAL A 6 -18.94 -8.66 1.40
N ASN A 7 -18.16 -7.83 0.70
CA ASN A 7 -16.81 -7.50 1.12
C ASN A 7 -16.84 -6.24 1.99
N TRP A 8 -16.40 -6.36 3.25
CA TRP A 8 -16.18 -5.23 4.15
C TRP A 8 -14.70 -5.14 4.52
N LEU A 9 -14.21 -3.92 4.77
CA LEU A 9 -12.84 -3.71 5.21
C LEU A 9 -12.72 -4.00 6.69
N TRP A 10 -12.03 -5.07 7.05
CA TRP A 10 -11.53 -5.24 8.40
C TRP A 10 -10.48 -4.17 8.69
N ILE A 11 -10.61 -3.49 9.83
CA ILE A 11 -9.76 -2.37 10.24
C ILE A 11 -9.25 -2.53 11.67
N GLY A 12 -9.20 -3.76 12.20
CA GLY A 12 -8.67 -4.05 13.53
C GLY A 12 -9.63 -4.85 14.42
N ASN A 13 -9.18 -5.11 15.64
CA ASN A 13 -9.95 -5.77 16.68
C ASN A 13 -9.84 -4.96 17.99
N LEU A 14 -10.99 -4.64 18.59
CA LEU A 14 -11.07 -3.80 19.80
C LEU A 14 -11.99 -4.44 20.84
N PRO A 15 -11.79 -4.15 22.14
CA PRO A 15 -12.79 -4.46 23.17
C PRO A 15 -14.16 -3.89 22.81
N ALA A 16 -15.23 -4.52 23.31
CA ALA A 16 -16.60 -4.09 23.05
C ALA A 16 -16.81 -2.61 23.43
N ILE A 17 -17.21 -1.79 22.46
CA ILE A 17 -17.42 -0.35 22.62
C ILE A 17 -18.71 -0.08 23.40
N ASP A 18 -19.77 -0.79 23.02
CA ASP A 18 -21.00 -0.89 23.79
C ASP A 18 -21.06 -2.29 24.39
N SER A 19 -21.20 -2.41 25.71
CA SER A 19 -21.29 -3.71 26.39
C SER A 19 -22.72 -4.25 26.44
N THR A 20 -23.71 -3.48 26.01
CA THR A 20 -25.12 -3.85 26.08
C THR A 20 -25.65 -4.22 24.70
N ALA A 21 -25.91 -5.51 24.48
CA ALA A 21 -26.18 -6.09 23.15
C ALA A 21 -27.47 -5.62 22.44
N SER A 22 -28.32 -4.81 23.10
CA SER A 22 -29.58 -4.30 22.53
C SER A 22 -29.65 -2.78 22.48
N SER A 23 -28.61 -2.07 22.94
CA SER A 23 -28.57 -0.62 22.90
C SER A 23 -27.85 -0.10 21.67
N ASN A 24 -28.03 1.19 21.48
CA ASN A 24 -27.24 1.96 20.53
C ASN A 24 -26.05 2.58 21.27
N VAL A 25 -24.90 2.62 20.61
CA VAL A 25 -23.70 3.22 21.20
C VAL A 25 -23.91 4.71 21.46
N THR A 26 -23.40 5.20 22.58
CA THR A 26 -23.43 6.62 22.92
C THR A 26 -22.18 7.35 22.43
N GLN A 27 -22.27 8.67 22.26
CA GLN A 27 -21.09 9.49 21.93
C GLN A 27 -19.98 9.35 22.98
N SER A 28 -20.35 9.21 24.26
CA SER A 28 -19.37 9.02 25.34
C SER A 28 -18.61 7.69 25.20
N GLN A 29 -19.28 6.61 24.79
CA GLN A 29 -18.64 5.31 24.55
C GLN A 29 -17.68 5.36 23.35
N LEU A 30 -18.09 6.02 22.26
CA LEU A 30 -17.20 6.21 21.09
C LEU A 30 -15.94 7.00 21.45
N ASN A 31 -16.10 8.07 22.23
CA ASN A 31 -14.99 8.88 22.70
C ASN A 31 -14.06 8.07 23.64
N ALA A 32 -14.63 7.32 24.58
CA ALA A 32 -13.87 6.48 25.52
C ALA A 32 -13.12 5.34 24.83
N ALA A 33 -13.68 4.79 23.76
CA ALA A 33 -13.04 3.78 22.92
C ALA A 33 -11.96 4.34 21.98
N GLY A 34 -11.75 5.66 21.97
CA GLY A 34 -10.74 6.30 21.11
C GLY A 34 -11.08 6.27 19.62
N MET A 35 -12.38 6.22 19.26
CA MET A 35 -12.78 6.13 17.86
C MET A 35 -12.50 7.42 17.07
N ASN A 36 -12.53 8.57 17.74
CA ASN A 36 -12.09 9.83 17.13
C ASN A 36 -10.56 9.86 17.07
N GLY A 37 -10.01 9.92 15.86
CA GLY A 37 -8.58 9.81 15.60
C GLY A 37 -8.09 8.36 15.43
N TYR A 38 -8.98 7.36 15.51
CA TYR A 38 -8.62 5.97 15.21
C TYR A 38 -8.07 5.88 13.79
N SER A 39 -6.87 5.33 13.65
CA SER A 39 -6.19 5.26 12.36
C SER A 39 -5.50 3.93 12.17
N VAL A 40 -5.64 3.38 10.96
CA VAL A 40 -4.96 2.15 10.52
C VAL A 40 -4.30 2.39 9.17
N THR A 41 -3.18 1.71 8.94
CA THR A 41 -2.39 1.83 7.71
C THR A 41 -1.92 0.45 7.30
N GLY A 42 -1.97 0.18 6.01
CA GLY A 42 -1.33 -0.99 5.42
C GLY A 42 -2.07 -2.31 5.56
N PRO A 43 -1.62 -3.33 4.80
CA PRO A 43 -2.23 -4.65 4.73
C PRO A 43 -2.09 -5.45 6.04
N GLY A 44 -1.27 -5.01 6.99
CA GLY A 44 -1.21 -5.59 8.34
C GLY A 44 -2.38 -5.18 9.24
N HIS A 45 -3.07 -4.08 8.90
CA HIS A 45 -4.13 -3.49 9.73
C HIS A 45 -5.43 -3.23 8.96
N ILE A 46 -5.43 -3.43 7.64
CA ILE A 46 -6.58 -3.23 6.76
C ILE A 46 -6.66 -4.42 5.79
N ALA A 47 -7.83 -5.06 5.69
CA ALA A 47 -8.03 -6.14 4.73
C ALA A 47 -9.50 -6.20 4.25
N PRO A 48 -9.76 -6.31 2.95
CA PRO A 48 -11.08 -6.71 2.47
C PRO A 48 -11.39 -8.14 2.91
N VAL A 49 -12.56 -8.34 3.52
CA VAL A 49 -13.00 -9.63 4.04
C VAL A 49 -14.40 -9.93 3.51
N ALA A 50 -14.57 -11.12 2.95
CA ALA A 50 -15.88 -11.65 2.57
C ALA A 50 -16.66 -12.03 3.84
N VAL A 51 -17.70 -11.26 4.13
CA VAL A 51 -18.59 -11.43 5.28
C VAL A 51 -19.93 -11.95 4.80
N THR A 52 -20.33 -13.12 5.28
CA THR A 52 -21.63 -13.73 4.99
C THR A 52 -22.56 -13.57 6.19
N GLY A 53 -23.70 -12.92 6.00
CA GLY A 53 -24.67 -12.66 7.07
C GLY A 53 -26.09 -13.13 6.74
N THR A 54 -26.86 -13.48 7.76
CA THR A 54 -28.32 -13.72 7.63
C THR A 54 -29.08 -12.40 7.55
N THR A 55 -30.07 -12.32 6.66
CA THR A 55 -30.81 -11.07 6.36
C THR A 55 -32.31 -11.19 6.63
N THR A 56 -32.93 -10.04 6.81
CA THR A 56 -34.39 -9.84 6.83
C THR A 56 -34.80 -8.90 5.68
N SER A 57 -36.09 -8.85 5.38
CA SER A 57 -36.63 -7.86 4.44
C SER A 57 -37.18 -6.66 5.22
N SER A 58 -36.77 -5.46 4.83
CA SER A 58 -37.31 -4.20 5.32
C SER A 58 -37.53 -3.26 4.14
N GLY A 59 -38.76 -2.76 3.96
CA GLY A 59 -39.11 -1.88 2.84
C GLY A 59 -38.83 -2.46 1.45
N GLY A 60 -38.88 -3.80 1.31
CA GLY A 60 -38.57 -4.49 0.05
C GLY A 60 -37.08 -4.74 -0.22
N ALA A 61 -36.17 -4.21 0.61
CA ALA A 61 -34.73 -4.45 0.53
C ALA A 61 -34.28 -5.53 1.53
N GLN A 62 -33.20 -6.25 1.21
CA GLN A 62 -32.52 -7.12 2.17
C GLN A 62 -31.61 -6.30 3.08
N VAL A 63 -31.73 -6.52 4.39
CA VAL A 63 -30.97 -5.78 5.39
C VAL A 63 -30.33 -6.71 6.42
N PHE A 64 -29.17 -6.31 6.90
CA PHE A 64 -28.59 -6.80 8.15
C PHE A 64 -29.20 -6.03 9.33
N THR A 65 -29.48 -6.74 10.42
CA THR A 65 -30.16 -6.16 11.58
C THR A 65 -29.15 -5.66 12.60
N ALA A 66 -29.21 -4.37 12.91
CA ALA A 66 -28.42 -3.73 13.97
C ALA A 66 -29.03 -4.00 15.36
N PRO A 67 -28.22 -4.05 16.44
CA PRO A 67 -28.67 -4.45 17.77
C PRO A 67 -29.77 -3.56 18.37
N PHE A 68 -29.83 -2.28 18.01
CA PHE A 68 -30.84 -1.33 18.50
C PHE A 68 -32.09 -1.21 17.62
N ASN A 69 -32.11 -1.88 16.46
CA ASN A 69 -33.21 -1.84 15.48
C ASN A 69 -33.76 -3.24 15.18
N GLN A 70 -33.75 -4.11 16.20
CA GLN A 70 -34.19 -5.49 16.06
C GLN A 70 -35.68 -5.54 15.68
N THR A 71 -35.98 -6.23 14.59
CA THR A 71 -37.36 -6.56 14.23
C THR A 71 -37.67 -7.97 14.74
N ASN A 72 -38.73 -8.14 15.53
CA ASN A 72 -39.11 -9.43 16.12
C ASN A 72 -37.97 -10.14 16.88
N ASN A 73 -37.10 -9.38 17.56
CA ASN A 73 -35.91 -9.89 18.26
C ASN A 73 -34.93 -10.70 17.39
N PHE A 74 -34.90 -10.41 16.09
CA PHE A 74 -33.96 -11.05 15.18
C PHE A 74 -32.62 -10.30 15.16
N LEU A 75 -31.52 -11.04 15.26
CA LEU A 75 -30.16 -10.55 15.03
C LEU A 75 -29.53 -11.27 13.85
N SER A 76 -28.89 -10.51 12.97
CA SER A 76 -28.09 -11.08 11.89
C SER A 76 -26.89 -11.82 12.47
N GLN A 77 -26.78 -13.10 12.13
CA GLN A 77 -25.61 -13.93 12.38
C GLN A 77 -24.67 -13.91 11.17
N PHE A 78 -23.37 -13.81 11.45
CA PHE A 78 -22.30 -13.62 10.48
C PHE A 78 -21.24 -14.72 10.56
N SER A 79 -20.61 -14.96 9.42
CA SER A 79 -19.44 -15.82 9.27
C SER A 79 -18.43 -15.20 8.29
N PHE A 80 -17.15 -15.29 8.64
CA PHE A 80 -16.02 -14.73 7.88
C PHE A 80 -14.69 -15.32 8.37
N ASP A 81 -13.65 -15.22 7.54
CA ASP A 81 -12.26 -15.51 7.92
C ASP A 81 -11.62 -14.21 8.44
N SER A 82 -11.32 -14.15 9.74
CA SER A 82 -10.69 -12.95 10.34
C SER A 82 -9.20 -12.90 9.95
N PRO A 83 -8.65 -11.73 9.55
CA PRO A 83 -7.23 -11.60 9.22
C PRO A 83 -6.29 -11.98 10.37
N THR A 84 -6.77 -11.88 11.62
CA THR A 84 -5.97 -12.14 12.82
C THR A 84 -6.24 -13.49 13.48
N THR A 85 -7.22 -14.26 13.01
CA THR A 85 -7.58 -15.55 13.61
C THR A 85 -7.71 -16.61 12.52
N PRO A 86 -6.87 -17.65 12.53
CA PRO A 86 -6.94 -18.71 11.53
C PRO A 86 -8.28 -19.44 11.54
N GLY A 87 -8.85 -19.62 10.34
CA GLY A 87 -10.08 -20.37 10.12
C GLY A 87 -11.36 -19.52 10.17
N THR A 88 -12.45 -20.13 9.72
CA THR A 88 -13.73 -19.44 9.60
C THR A 88 -14.40 -19.26 10.96
N ILE A 89 -14.62 -18.00 11.33
CA ILE A 89 -15.42 -17.63 12.48
C ILE A 89 -16.89 -17.67 12.07
N SER A 90 -17.75 -18.22 12.92
CA SER A 90 -19.19 -18.34 12.68
C SER A 90 -19.99 -17.88 13.90
N GLY A 91 -21.28 -17.58 13.69
CA GLY A 91 -22.21 -17.21 14.76
C GLY A 91 -21.96 -15.84 15.37
N GLN A 92 -21.16 -14.99 14.72
CA GLN A 92 -20.94 -13.62 15.20
C GLN A 92 -22.20 -12.77 15.00
N THR A 93 -22.44 -11.83 15.89
CA THR A 93 -23.49 -10.82 15.71
C THR A 93 -22.86 -9.42 15.76
N ILE A 94 -23.62 -8.42 15.31
CA ILE A 94 -23.19 -7.02 15.41
C ILE A 94 -23.31 -6.61 16.88
N GLN A 95 -22.16 -6.27 17.49
CA GLN A 95 -22.11 -5.69 18.82
C GLN A 95 -22.59 -4.24 18.79
N THR A 96 -22.09 -3.46 17.83
CA THR A 96 -22.54 -2.08 17.62
C THR A 96 -22.22 -1.58 16.21
N THR A 97 -22.87 -0.50 15.81
CA THR A 97 -22.59 0.20 14.56
C THR A 97 -22.74 1.70 14.73
N PHE A 98 -21.90 2.47 14.02
CA PHE A 98 -21.90 3.92 14.07
C PHE A 98 -21.39 4.51 12.74
N ARG A 99 -21.64 5.79 12.55
CA ARG A 99 -21.18 6.56 11.40
C ARG A 99 -19.75 7.05 11.66
N GLY A 100 -18.89 6.94 10.66
CA GLY A 100 -17.58 7.58 10.65
C GLY A 100 -17.47 8.58 9.51
N ASP A 101 -17.12 9.81 9.83
CA ASP A 101 -16.52 10.74 8.88
C ASP A 101 -15.03 10.44 8.85
N ILE A 102 -14.57 9.89 7.72
CA ILE A 102 -13.23 9.35 7.59
C ILE A 102 -12.42 10.14 6.58
N THR A 103 -11.10 10.14 6.77
CA THR A 103 -10.15 10.42 5.72
C THR A 103 -9.60 9.09 5.24
N ILE A 104 -9.73 8.82 3.95
CA ILE A 104 -8.95 7.75 3.30
C ILE A 104 -7.70 8.37 2.70
N THR A 105 -6.59 7.64 2.78
CA THR A 105 -5.38 7.97 2.03
C THR A 105 -5.22 6.92 0.94
N LEU A 106 -5.12 7.36 -0.31
CA LEU A 106 -4.86 6.49 -1.46
C LEU A 106 -3.37 6.10 -1.49
N PRO A 107 -2.97 5.09 -2.30
CA PRO A 107 -1.55 4.73 -2.43
C PRO A 107 -0.69 5.90 -2.89
N ASP A 108 -1.26 6.82 -3.68
CA ASP A 108 -0.59 8.03 -4.15
C ASP A 108 -0.45 9.14 -3.08
N GLY A 109 -0.87 8.87 -1.84
CA GLY A 109 -0.80 9.81 -0.73
C GLY A 109 -1.84 10.93 -0.80
N SER A 110 -2.65 11.01 -1.85
CA SER A 110 -3.82 11.87 -1.88
C SER A 110 -4.83 11.39 -0.85
N THR A 111 -5.61 12.33 -0.32
CA THR A 111 -6.60 12.04 0.69
C THR A 111 -7.98 12.44 0.21
N SER A 112 -8.97 11.62 0.50
CA SER A 112 -10.38 11.94 0.26
C SER A 112 -11.17 11.80 1.55
N GLY A 113 -12.10 12.71 1.79
CA GLY A 113 -13.04 12.64 2.91
C GLY A 113 -14.24 11.79 2.51
N GLN A 114 -14.50 10.71 3.24
CA GLN A 114 -15.60 9.78 2.96
C GLN A 114 -16.52 9.63 4.17
N VAL A 115 -17.76 9.19 3.93
CA VAL A 115 -18.67 8.78 4.99
C VAL A 115 -18.81 7.26 4.96
N ALA A 116 -18.49 6.62 6.08
CA ALA A 116 -18.52 5.18 6.24
C ALA A 116 -19.48 4.73 7.34
N THR A 117 -19.92 3.47 7.22
CA THR A 117 -20.54 2.72 8.30
C THR A 117 -19.48 1.83 8.93
N ILE A 118 -19.26 1.98 10.23
CA ILE A 118 -18.40 1.10 11.02
C ILE A 118 -19.28 0.10 11.77
N VAL A 119 -18.82 -1.15 11.81
CA VAL A 119 -19.52 -2.29 12.42
C VAL A 119 -18.53 -3.01 13.32
N GLN A 120 -18.83 -3.11 14.61
CA GLN A 120 -18.08 -3.97 15.52
C GLN A 120 -18.84 -5.28 15.70
N MET A 121 -18.17 -6.41 15.50
CA MET A 121 -18.69 -7.74 15.76
C MET A 121 -18.49 -8.13 17.23
N THR A 122 -19.24 -9.13 17.72
CA THR A 122 -19.16 -9.63 19.10
C THR A 122 -17.79 -10.17 19.51
N ASN A 123 -16.95 -10.60 18.55
CA ASN A 123 -15.56 -11.00 18.79
C ASN A 123 -14.58 -9.82 18.81
N GLY A 124 -15.06 -8.58 18.71
CA GLY A 124 -14.26 -7.37 18.72
C GLY A 124 -13.77 -6.92 17.33
N ASP A 125 -13.94 -7.73 16.28
CA ASP A 125 -13.50 -7.35 14.94
C ASP A 125 -14.29 -6.13 14.46
N LEU A 126 -13.54 -5.15 13.95
CA LEU A 126 -14.05 -3.88 13.48
C LEU A 126 -14.01 -3.87 11.95
N PHE A 127 -15.16 -3.66 11.36
CA PHE A 127 -15.33 -3.57 9.92
C PHE A 127 -15.79 -2.19 9.50
N LEU A 128 -15.44 -1.82 8.28
CA LEU A 128 -15.81 -0.58 7.62
C LEU A 128 -16.40 -0.89 6.25
N ARG A 129 -17.42 -0.13 5.87
CA ARG A 129 -17.99 -0.15 4.52
C ARG A 129 -18.52 1.23 4.11
N PRO A 130 -18.71 1.48 2.80
CA PRO A 130 -19.38 2.67 2.31
C PRO A 130 -20.75 2.87 2.95
N ASN A 131 -21.07 4.12 3.30
CA ASN A 131 -22.41 4.46 3.75
C ASN A 131 -23.38 4.50 2.55
N ALA A 132 -24.58 3.92 2.73
CA ALA A 132 -25.58 3.79 1.66
C ALA A 132 -26.00 5.13 1.03
N ASN A 133 -25.97 6.22 1.80
CA ASN A 133 -26.37 7.55 1.33
C ASN A 133 -25.26 8.29 0.56
N TYR A 134 -24.04 7.76 0.57
CA TYR A 134 -22.85 8.39 0.01
C TYR A 134 -22.13 7.49 -1.02
N LEU A 135 -22.79 6.42 -1.50
CA LEU A 135 -22.17 5.47 -2.43
C LEU A 135 -21.49 6.10 -3.66
N PRO A 136 -22.02 7.16 -4.30
CA PRO A 136 -21.34 7.80 -5.43
C PRO A 136 -19.94 8.33 -5.10
N ASP A 137 -19.70 8.77 -3.85
CA ASP A 137 -18.41 9.30 -3.42
C ASP A 137 -17.33 8.20 -3.34
N TRP A 138 -17.76 6.94 -3.27
CA TRP A 138 -16.88 5.77 -3.19
C TRP A 138 -16.49 5.22 -4.57
N ASP A 139 -17.08 5.74 -5.65
CA ASP A 139 -16.82 5.25 -7.00
C ASP A 139 -15.36 5.52 -7.43
N GLY A 140 -14.77 4.56 -8.12
CA GLY A 140 -13.37 4.62 -8.58
C GLY A 140 -12.29 4.43 -7.51
N ILE A 141 -12.64 4.32 -6.22
CA ILE A 141 -11.67 4.02 -5.16
C ILE A 141 -11.38 2.51 -5.16
N ASN A 142 -10.32 2.12 -5.85
CA ASN A 142 -9.91 0.73 -5.99
C ASN A 142 -8.68 0.36 -5.17
N ALA A 143 -8.11 1.32 -4.44
CA ALA A 143 -6.91 1.11 -3.64
C ALA A 143 -6.86 2.07 -2.44
N LEU A 144 -6.32 1.60 -1.33
CA LEU A 144 -6.17 2.34 -0.08
C LEU A 144 -4.81 2.10 0.56
N ARG A 145 -4.32 3.10 1.27
CA ARG A 145 -3.13 3.01 2.12
C ARG A 145 -3.50 3.07 3.60
N SER A 146 -4.27 4.09 3.96
CA SER A 146 -4.68 4.29 5.35
C SER A 146 -6.11 4.80 5.45
N ILE A 147 -6.68 4.60 6.63
CA ILE A 147 -7.99 5.11 7.01
C ILE A 147 -7.83 5.78 8.36
N THR A 148 -8.36 6.99 8.49
CA THR A 148 -8.46 7.70 9.76
C THR A 148 -9.92 8.08 9.99
N ILE A 149 -10.47 7.72 11.15
CA ILE A 149 -11.80 8.14 11.57
C ILE A 149 -11.66 9.51 12.23
N ASN A 150 -12.02 10.57 11.51
CA ASN A 150 -11.93 11.93 12.02
C ASN A 150 -12.99 12.19 13.10
N GLN A 151 -14.21 11.70 12.86
CA GLN A 151 -15.34 11.82 13.76
C GLN A 151 -16.20 10.55 13.72
N ALA A 152 -16.47 9.96 14.87
CA ALA A 152 -17.38 8.85 15.07
C ALA A 152 -18.67 9.35 15.74
N THR A 153 -19.83 8.99 15.18
CA THR A 153 -21.15 9.45 15.65
C THR A 153 -22.16 8.30 15.70
N PRO A 154 -22.97 8.17 16.78
CA PRO A 154 -24.03 7.17 16.83
C PRO A 154 -25.04 7.32 15.69
N PHE A 155 -25.56 6.21 15.19
CA PHE A 155 -26.67 6.25 14.25
C PHE A 155 -28.00 6.57 14.95
N PRO A 156 -29.00 7.11 14.26
CA PRO A 156 -30.37 7.15 14.78
C PRO A 156 -30.97 5.74 14.96
N ASN A 157 -31.89 5.59 15.92
CA ASN A 157 -32.62 4.35 16.28
C ASN A 157 -33.61 3.83 15.20
N ASN A 158 -33.44 4.21 13.94
CA ASN A 158 -34.21 3.66 12.81
C ASN A 158 -33.32 3.34 11.60
N THR A 159 -32.01 3.41 11.77
CA THR A 159 -31.03 3.12 10.73
C THR A 159 -30.95 1.62 10.43
N VAL A 160 -31.17 1.23 9.18
CA VAL A 160 -31.01 -0.16 8.70
C VAL A 160 -29.72 -0.32 7.90
N LEU A 161 -29.09 -1.50 7.99
CA LEU A 161 -27.86 -1.80 7.24
C LEU A 161 -28.20 -2.58 5.97
N ASN A 162 -28.13 -1.93 4.80
CA ASN A 162 -28.38 -2.61 3.52
C ASN A 162 -27.40 -3.78 3.30
N ALA A 163 -27.89 -4.97 2.96
CA ALA A 163 -27.08 -6.19 2.89
C ALA A 163 -26.26 -6.35 1.60
N VAL A 164 -26.39 -5.46 0.61
CA VAL A 164 -25.74 -5.62 -0.72
C VAL A 164 -24.60 -4.62 -0.99
N ILE A 165 -24.11 -3.92 0.03
CA ILE A 165 -23.00 -2.96 -0.12
C ILE A 165 -21.68 -3.66 0.17
N SER A 166 -20.85 -3.80 -0.87
CA SER A 166 -19.50 -4.37 -0.84
C SER A 166 -18.47 -3.30 -1.22
N PHE A 167 -17.26 -3.43 -0.67
CA PHE A 167 -16.11 -2.61 -0.99
C PHE A 167 -14.83 -3.42 -0.80
N ASP A 168 -14.01 -3.47 -1.85
CA ASP A 168 -12.89 -4.41 -1.98
C ASP A 168 -11.68 -3.76 -2.69
N PRO A 169 -11.01 -2.80 -2.04
CA PRO A 169 -9.83 -2.14 -2.60
C PRO A 169 -8.54 -2.93 -2.33
N ASP A 170 -7.53 -2.73 -3.17
CA ASP A 170 -6.15 -3.16 -2.90
C ASP A 170 -5.54 -2.34 -1.74
N ILE A 171 -4.77 -2.96 -0.83
CA ILE A 171 -4.20 -2.30 0.37
C ILE A 171 -2.65 -2.19 0.33
N PHE A 172 -2.10 -1.01 0.67
CA PHE A 172 -0.66 -0.67 0.58
C PHE A 172 -0.08 -0.10 1.90
N ASP A 173 1.18 -0.37 2.26
CA ASP A 173 1.80 0.09 3.55
C ASP A 173 2.77 1.29 3.42
N ILE A 174 3.96 1.18 2.80
CA ILE A 174 4.94 2.29 2.59
C ILE A 174 5.72 2.01 1.30
N GLU A 175 5.96 3.01 0.45
CA GLU A 175 6.73 2.82 -0.78
C GLU A 175 7.71 3.96 -1.05
N ILE A 176 8.96 3.77 -0.64
CA ILE A 176 10.06 4.54 -1.22
C ILE A 176 11.04 3.55 -1.86
N PRO A 177 11.37 3.72 -3.15
CA PRO A 177 12.46 3.00 -3.79
C PRO A 177 13.77 3.16 -3.01
N CYS A 178 14.34 2.06 -2.55
CA CYS A 178 15.69 2.01 -1.97
C CYS A 178 16.50 0.81 -2.46
N PHE A 179 17.80 1.05 -2.55
CA PHE A 179 18.85 0.03 -2.66
C PHE A 179 19.19 -0.50 -1.27
N THR A 180 19.97 -1.57 -1.19
CA THR A 180 20.55 -2.05 0.07
C THR A 180 22.01 -1.62 0.21
N ALA A 181 22.50 -1.46 1.44
CA ALA A 181 23.93 -1.27 1.70
C ALA A 181 24.77 -2.37 1.03
N GLY A 182 25.95 -2.00 0.53
CA GLY A 182 26.84 -2.87 -0.25
C GLY A 182 26.57 -2.88 -1.77
N THR A 183 25.46 -2.30 -2.24
CA THR A 183 25.22 -2.06 -3.67
C THR A 183 26.30 -1.13 -4.24
N LEU A 184 26.89 -1.51 -5.38
CA LEU A 184 27.87 -0.69 -6.07
C LEU A 184 27.20 0.24 -7.07
N ILE A 185 27.38 1.54 -6.88
CA ILE A 185 26.86 2.58 -7.76
C ILE A 185 27.96 3.03 -8.71
N ARG A 186 27.64 3.15 -9.99
CA ARG A 186 28.55 3.71 -10.99
C ARG A 186 28.67 5.21 -10.81
N THR A 187 29.87 5.67 -10.51
CA THR A 187 30.22 7.09 -10.37
C THR A 187 31.23 7.48 -11.43
N ARG A 188 31.45 8.79 -11.61
CA ARG A 188 32.44 9.32 -12.55
C ARG A 188 33.83 8.71 -12.36
N ASP A 189 34.19 8.39 -11.11
CA ASP A 189 35.51 7.90 -10.73
C ASP A 189 35.55 6.36 -10.55
N GLY A 190 34.48 5.66 -10.96
CA GLY A 190 34.36 4.20 -10.89
C GLY A 190 33.22 3.72 -9.98
N LEU A 191 33.21 2.42 -9.68
CA LEU A 191 32.20 1.81 -8.81
C LEU A 191 32.47 2.16 -7.35
N ARG A 192 31.48 2.70 -6.65
CA ARG A 192 31.54 3.00 -5.21
C ARG A 192 30.40 2.32 -4.47
N ALA A 193 30.67 1.83 -3.26
CA ALA A 193 29.61 1.31 -2.40
C ALA A 193 28.64 2.43 -2.03
N ILE A 194 27.34 2.16 -2.06
CA ILE A 194 26.30 3.17 -1.89
C ILE A 194 26.41 3.90 -0.54
N GLU A 195 26.78 3.20 0.53
CA GLU A 195 27.00 3.76 1.87
C GLU A 195 28.23 4.67 1.98
N SER A 196 29.11 4.68 0.97
CA SER A 196 30.27 5.56 0.90
C SER A 196 30.02 6.86 0.14
N LEU A 197 28.82 7.01 -0.46
CA LEU A 197 28.45 8.22 -1.19
C LEU A 197 28.04 9.34 -0.23
N ALA A 198 28.33 10.57 -0.62
CA ALA A 198 27.94 11.78 0.08
C ALA A 198 27.32 12.79 -0.88
N VAL A 199 26.53 13.72 -0.33
CA VAL A 199 25.98 14.84 -1.10
C VAL A 199 27.11 15.59 -1.82
N GLY A 200 26.93 15.83 -3.12
CA GLY A 200 27.91 16.42 -4.02
C GLY A 200 28.68 15.40 -4.87
N ASP A 201 28.69 14.12 -4.51
CA ASP A 201 29.32 13.07 -5.33
C ASP A 201 28.68 12.96 -6.72
N LEU A 202 29.51 12.75 -7.75
CA LEU A 202 29.07 12.67 -9.14
C LEU A 202 28.74 11.22 -9.54
N VAL A 203 27.45 10.90 -9.63
CA VAL A 203 26.93 9.58 -10.02
C VAL A 203 26.61 9.57 -11.51
N GLU A 204 26.99 8.51 -12.22
CA GLU A 204 26.65 8.38 -13.65
C GLU A 204 25.18 8.06 -13.84
N THR A 205 24.53 8.82 -14.73
CA THR A 205 23.13 8.66 -15.10
C THR A 205 23.01 8.32 -16.59
N ALA A 206 21.92 7.65 -16.98
CA ALA A 206 21.72 7.22 -18.36
C ALA A 206 21.54 8.38 -19.35
N ASP A 207 20.87 9.46 -18.93
CA ASP A 207 20.41 10.51 -19.85
C ASP A 207 21.23 11.81 -19.76
N HIS A 208 21.79 12.10 -18.58
CA HIS A 208 22.39 13.41 -18.29
C HIS A 208 23.87 13.35 -17.89
N GLY A 209 24.54 12.22 -18.12
CA GLY A 209 25.93 12.03 -17.71
C GLY A 209 26.08 12.02 -16.19
N ALA A 210 27.23 12.45 -15.67
CA ALA A 210 27.46 12.44 -14.22
C ALA A 210 26.71 13.59 -13.52
N GLN A 211 25.79 13.26 -12.63
CA GLN A 211 24.95 14.19 -11.88
C GLN A 211 25.35 14.22 -10.40
N ALA A 212 25.28 15.41 -9.79
CA ALA A 212 25.61 15.58 -8.38
C ALA A 212 24.50 15.01 -7.49
N LEU A 213 24.86 14.10 -6.59
CA LEU A 213 23.96 13.59 -5.56
C LEU A 213 23.53 14.75 -4.66
N ARG A 214 22.22 14.97 -4.53
CA ARG A 214 21.68 16.09 -3.75
C ARG A 214 21.27 15.70 -2.36
N TRP A 215 20.82 14.46 -2.20
CA TRP A 215 20.42 13.94 -0.92
C TRP A 215 20.62 12.43 -0.88
N ILE A 216 21.02 11.94 0.29
CA ILE A 216 21.17 10.53 0.60
C ILE A 216 20.52 10.24 1.94
N GLY A 217 19.60 9.28 1.96
CA GLY A 217 18.92 8.86 3.19
C GLY A 217 19.08 7.38 3.43
N THR A 218 19.16 7.03 4.71
CA THR A 218 19.40 5.65 5.14
C THR A 218 18.40 5.24 6.20
N ARG A 219 17.87 4.03 6.09
CA ARG A 219 17.01 3.40 7.09
C ARG A 219 17.41 1.95 7.31
N SER A 220 17.79 1.60 8.53
CA SER A 220 18.07 0.22 8.92
C SER A 220 16.83 -0.44 9.52
N LEU A 221 16.54 -1.66 9.08
CA LEU A 221 15.52 -2.53 9.64
C LEU A 221 16.19 -3.72 10.33
N SER A 222 15.82 -3.96 11.57
CA SER A 222 16.22 -5.13 12.33
C SER A 222 15.54 -6.41 11.84
N SER A 223 16.09 -7.56 12.20
CA SER A 223 15.46 -8.87 11.98
C SER A 223 14.04 -8.96 12.54
N ALA A 224 13.78 -8.33 13.69
CA ALA A 224 12.47 -8.32 14.33
C ALA A 224 11.46 -7.50 13.51
N GLU A 225 11.86 -6.34 13.00
CA GLU A 225 11.02 -5.52 12.12
C GLU A 225 10.69 -6.25 10.81
N LEU A 226 11.66 -6.96 10.22
CA LEU A 226 11.45 -7.75 8.99
C LEU A 226 10.62 -9.03 9.22
N ALA A 227 10.64 -9.57 10.44
CA ALA A 227 9.76 -10.65 10.85
C ALA A 227 8.31 -10.16 10.98
N ALA A 228 8.11 -9.00 11.62
CA ALA A 228 6.81 -8.37 11.78
C ALA A 228 6.25 -7.83 10.44
N SER A 229 7.13 -7.39 9.54
CA SER A 229 6.76 -6.72 8.29
C SER A 229 7.36 -7.43 7.08
N ALA A 230 6.84 -8.62 6.80
CA ALA A 230 7.30 -9.47 5.70
C ALA A 230 7.31 -8.78 4.32
N HIS A 231 6.43 -7.82 4.09
CA HIS A 231 6.34 -7.05 2.85
C HIS A 231 7.48 -6.02 2.69
N LEU A 232 8.30 -5.76 3.72
CA LEU A 232 9.49 -4.91 3.66
C LEU A 232 10.76 -5.69 3.32
N ARG A 233 10.66 -7.01 3.15
CA ARG A 233 11.81 -7.85 2.82
C ARG A 233 12.30 -7.56 1.40
N PRO A 234 13.63 -7.53 1.17
CA PRO A 234 14.15 -7.19 -0.15
C PRO A 234 13.70 -8.15 -1.25
N VAL A 235 13.70 -7.66 -2.47
CA VAL A 235 13.71 -8.50 -3.67
C VAL A 235 15.17 -8.75 -4.05
N ARG A 236 15.55 -10.02 -4.07
CA ARG A 236 16.82 -10.53 -4.56
C ARG A 236 16.75 -10.72 -6.07
N ILE A 237 17.70 -10.13 -6.77
CA ILE A 237 17.87 -10.25 -8.22
C ILE A 237 19.25 -10.87 -8.46
N ALA A 238 19.28 -12.10 -8.96
CA ALA A 238 20.51 -12.82 -9.26
C ALA A 238 21.28 -12.18 -10.43
N ALA A 239 22.60 -12.39 -10.48
CA ALA A 239 23.41 -11.96 -11.61
C ALA A 239 22.85 -12.51 -12.94
N GLY A 240 22.72 -11.64 -13.95
CA GLY A 240 22.16 -11.99 -15.26
C GLY A 240 20.63 -12.19 -15.32
N ALA A 241 19.89 -11.99 -14.22
CA ALA A 241 18.44 -12.26 -14.19
C ALA A 241 17.60 -11.24 -14.99
N LEU A 242 18.09 -10.02 -15.21
CA LEU A 242 17.38 -8.97 -15.97
C LEU A 242 17.67 -9.06 -17.47
N GLY A 243 18.86 -9.53 -17.84
CA GLY A 243 19.28 -9.69 -19.23
C GLY A 243 20.75 -10.07 -19.34
N PRO A 244 21.31 -10.15 -20.56
CA PRO A 244 22.69 -10.57 -20.77
C PRO A 244 23.68 -9.76 -19.91
N GLY A 245 24.28 -10.41 -18.91
CA GLY A 245 25.24 -9.80 -17.99
C GLY A 245 24.65 -8.82 -16.96
N GLN A 246 23.32 -8.76 -16.79
CA GLN A 246 22.67 -7.77 -15.92
C GLN A 246 21.68 -8.40 -14.92
N PRO A 247 21.76 -8.06 -13.62
CA PRO A 247 22.86 -7.30 -13.00
C PRO A 247 24.20 -8.05 -13.11
N GLU A 248 25.32 -7.33 -13.00
CA GLU A 248 26.68 -7.89 -13.08
C GLU A 248 26.97 -8.79 -11.87
N ARG A 249 26.27 -8.55 -10.76
CA ARG A 249 26.32 -9.33 -9.52
C ARG A 249 24.93 -9.44 -8.90
N GLU A 250 24.78 -10.33 -7.92
CA GLU A 250 23.54 -10.39 -7.14
C GLU A 250 23.31 -9.05 -6.43
N MET A 251 22.09 -8.52 -6.55
CA MET A 251 21.65 -7.29 -5.91
C MET A 251 20.36 -7.50 -5.12
N HIS A 252 20.17 -6.67 -4.09
CA HIS A 252 18.96 -6.62 -3.30
C HIS A 252 18.38 -5.21 -3.33
N VAL A 253 17.07 -5.12 -3.52
CA VAL A 253 16.36 -3.84 -3.58
C VAL A 253 15.07 -3.92 -2.78
N SER A 254 14.57 -2.79 -2.30
CA SER A 254 13.22 -2.74 -1.72
C SER A 254 12.17 -3.21 -2.74
N PRO A 255 11.05 -3.82 -2.31
CA PRO A 255 10.05 -4.35 -3.23
C PRO A 255 9.52 -3.37 -4.28
N GLN A 256 9.44 -2.08 -3.95
CA GLN A 256 8.90 -1.06 -4.84
C GLN A 256 9.95 -0.30 -5.64
N HIS A 257 11.23 -0.66 -5.47
CA HIS A 257 12.30 -0.12 -6.29
C HIS A 257 12.09 -0.53 -7.74
N ARG A 258 12.02 0.45 -8.65
CA ARG A 258 11.78 0.17 -10.06
C ARG A 258 13.07 -0.09 -10.81
N MET A 259 13.06 -1.21 -11.52
CA MET A 259 14.10 -1.59 -12.46
C MET A 259 13.71 -1.10 -13.86
N LEU A 260 14.69 -0.66 -14.63
CA LEU A 260 14.47 -0.35 -16.04
C LEU A 260 14.20 -1.65 -16.80
N VAL A 261 13.18 -1.63 -17.65
CA VAL A 261 12.89 -2.70 -18.59
C VAL A 261 12.91 -2.11 -19.99
N ARG A 262 13.70 -2.73 -20.87
CA ARG A 262 13.85 -2.37 -22.28
C ARG A 262 13.71 -3.62 -23.13
N SER A 263 12.53 -3.81 -23.72
CA SER A 263 12.24 -4.99 -24.52
C SER A 263 11.15 -4.72 -25.56
N ARG A 264 11.09 -5.56 -26.60
CA ARG A 264 9.97 -5.53 -27.58
C ARG A 264 8.61 -5.78 -26.92
N ILE A 265 8.58 -6.53 -25.81
CA ILE A 265 7.34 -6.78 -25.07
C ILE A 265 6.89 -5.50 -24.38
N ALA A 266 7.81 -4.81 -23.69
CA ALA A 266 7.54 -3.51 -23.07
C ALA A 266 7.08 -2.48 -24.12
N GLN A 267 7.80 -2.39 -25.25
CA GLN A 267 7.44 -1.51 -26.36
C GLN A 267 6.03 -1.74 -26.89
N ARG A 268 5.63 -3.00 -27.11
CA ARG A 268 4.27 -3.34 -27.58
C ARG A 268 3.19 -3.09 -26.53
N MET A 269 3.54 -3.17 -25.24
CA MET A 269 2.57 -2.99 -24.17
C MET A 269 2.36 -1.52 -23.81
N PHE A 270 3.42 -0.72 -23.83
CA PHE A 270 3.44 0.63 -23.27
C PHE A 270 3.76 1.71 -24.31
N GLU A 271 3.93 1.33 -25.57
CA GLU A 271 4.20 2.25 -26.69
C GLU A 271 5.46 3.11 -26.48
N THR A 272 6.40 2.60 -25.68
CA THR A 272 7.70 3.23 -25.38
C THR A 272 8.78 2.17 -25.22
N GLU A 273 10.00 2.48 -25.60
CA GLU A 273 11.13 1.52 -25.57
C GLU A 273 11.54 1.14 -24.14
N GLU A 274 11.41 2.08 -23.21
CA GLU A 274 11.91 1.95 -21.84
C GLU A 274 10.80 2.29 -20.84
N VAL A 275 10.65 1.43 -19.83
CA VAL A 275 9.69 1.58 -18.75
C VAL A 275 10.33 1.23 -17.41
N LEU A 276 9.75 1.72 -16.31
CA LEU A 276 10.16 1.42 -14.95
C LEU A 276 9.14 0.50 -14.28
N VAL A 277 9.60 -0.65 -13.78
CA VAL A 277 8.74 -1.67 -13.14
C VAL A 277 9.28 -2.03 -11.77
N ALA A 278 8.41 -1.96 -10.75
CA ALA A 278 8.79 -2.32 -9.39
C ALA A 278 9.22 -3.79 -9.28
N ALA A 279 10.30 -4.04 -8.54
CA ALA A 279 10.92 -5.34 -8.39
C ALA A 279 9.94 -6.42 -7.89
N CYS A 280 8.99 -6.07 -7.02
CA CYS A 280 7.96 -6.98 -6.51
C CYS A 280 7.07 -7.56 -7.61
N HIS A 281 6.83 -6.81 -8.69
CA HIS A 281 6.03 -7.27 -9.83
C HIS A 281 6.82 -8.18 -10.78
N LEU A 282 8.13 -8.30 -10.59
CA LEU A 282 9.02 -9.17 -11.36
C LEU A 282 9.31 -10.50 -10.65
N ILE A 283 8.88 -10.66 -9.40
CA ILE A 283 9.03 -11.90 -8.63
C ILE A 283 8.37 -13.06 -9.40
N GLY A 284 9.06 -14.19 -9.46
CA GLY A 284 8.63 -15.38 -10.20
C GLY A 284 9.29 -15.51 -11.57
N LEU A 285 9.96 -14.46 -12.06
CA LEU A 285 10.91 -14.60 -13.15
C LEU A 285 12.18 -15.36 -12.68
N PRO A 286 12.85 -16.10 -13.58
CA PRO A 286 14.07 -16.82 -13.23
C PRO A 286 15.12 -15.89 -12.61
N GLY A 287 15.58 -16.23 -11.40
CA GLY A 287 16.58 -15.45 -10.67
C GLY A 287 16.04 -14.23 -9.90
N ILE A 288 14.73 -13.98 -9.91
CA ILE A 288 14.09 -12.87 -9.16
C ILE A 288 13.15 -13.43 -8.09
N THR A 289 13.55 -13.28 -6.83
CA THR A 289 12.86 -13.85 -5.67
C THR A 289 12.81 -12.87 -4.51
N ARG A 290 11.87 -13.02 -3.59
CA ARG A 290 11.97 -12.32 -2.30
C ARG A 290 13.11 -12.92 -1.47
N ASP A 291 13.89 -12.09 -0.78
CA ASP A 291 14.83 -12.54 0.24
C ASP A 291 14.08 -12.75 1.55
N ASP A 292 13.81 -14.00 1.89
CA ASP A 292 13.15 -14.37 3.15
C ASP A 292 14.12 -14.60 4.31
N SER A 293 15.42 -14.33 4.12
CA SER A 293 16.35 -14.32 5.23
C SER A 293 15.98 -13.21 6.22
N LEU A 294 15.73 -13.58 7.47
CA LEU A 294 15.38 -12.62 8.54
C LEU A 294 16.61 -11.86 9.05
N ARG A 295 17.48 -11.41 8.15
CA ARG A 295 18.71 -10.68 8.50
C ARG A 295 18.43 -9.18 8.48
N PRO A 296 19.12 -8.36 9.30
CA PRO A 296 18.98 -6.93 9.24
C PRO A 296 19.30 -6.40 7.83
N VAL A 297 18.57 -5.38 7.40
CA VAL A 297 18.76 -4.74 6.09
C VAL A 297 18.88 -3.24 6.28
N THR A 298 19.88 -2.65 5.65
CA THR A 298 20.02 -1.19 5.57
C THR A 298 19.61 -0.75 4.18
N TYR A 299 18.53 0.03 4.10
CA TYR A 299 18.02 0.64 2.88
C TYR A 299 18.61 2.03 2.68
N VAL A 300 19.02 2.35 1.45
CA VAL A 300 19.64 3.63 1.08
C VAL A 300 18.93 4.22 -0.13
N HIS A 301 18.69 5.53 -0.06
CA HIS A 301 17.99 6.33 -1.06
C HIS A 301 18.94 7.35 -1.66
N LEU A 302 18.90 7.54 -2.98
CA LEU A 302 19.71 8.53 -3.70
C LEU A 302 18.79 9.47 -4.46
N MET A 303 18.94 10.78 -4.24
CA MET A 303 18.11 11.79 -4.90
C MET A 303 18.98 12.84 -5.59
N PHE A 304 18.52 13.26 -6.77
CA PHE A 304 19.19 14.22 -7.65
C PHE A 304 18.24 15.39 -7.94
N ASP A 305 18.71 16.35 -8.74
CA ASP A 305 17.87 17.44 -9.23
C ASP A 305 16.70 16.94 -10.10
N ARG A 306 16.83 15.75 -10.70
CA ARG A 306 15.77 15.12 -11.50
C ARG A 306 15.61 13.67 -11.08
N HIS A 307 14.51 13.06 -11.52
CA HIS A 307 14.46 11.60 -11.52
C HIS A 307 15.47 11.09 -12.56
N GLU A 308 16.47 10.34 -12.11
CA GLU A 308 17.52 9.80 -12.97
C GLU A 308 17.44 8.27 -13.04
N ILE A 309 17.95 7.72 -14.15
CA ILE A 309 18.27 6.29 -14.24
C ILE A 309 19.75 6.13 -13.90
N LEU A 310 20.05 5.35 -12.87
CA LEU A 310 21.38 5.07 -12.36
C LEU A 310 21.80 3.64 -12.72
N PHE A 311 23.10 3.34 -12.60
CA PHE A 311 23.63 1.99 -12.76
C PHE A 311 24.09 1.44 -11.40
N ALA A 312 23.31 0.50 -10.86
CA ALA A 312 23.52 -0.14 -9.57
C ALA A 312 23.82 -1.62 -9.77
N ASP A 313 24.97 -2.10 -9.30
CA ASP A 313 25.47 -3.46 -9.55
C ASP A 313 25.42 -3.84 -11.05
N GLY A 314 25.65 -2.85 -11.91
CA GLY A 314 25.58 -2.95 -13.38
C GLY A 314 24.18 -2.85 -13.99
N ALA A 315 23.11 -2.90 -13.19
CA ALA A 315 21.74 -2.82 -13.68
C ALA A 315 21.19 -1.38 -13.68
N PRO A 316 20.49 -0.96 -14.77
CA PRO A 316 19.79 0.32 -14.82
C PRO A 316 18.55 0.30 -13.92
N SER A 317 18.46 1.27 -13.02
CA SER A 317 17.39 1.39 -12.02
C SER A 317 17.12 2.85 -11.65
N GLU A 318 15.99 3.08 -10.99
CA GLU A 318 15.50 4.42 -10.69
C GLU A 318 16.27 5.08 -9.52
N SER A 319 16.55 6.38 -9.60
CA SER A 319 16.85 7.17 -8.40
C SER A 319 15.58 7.40 -7.59
N LEU A 320 15.69 7.92 -6.37
CA LEU A 320 14.51 8.38 -5.64
C LEU A 320 13.78 9.42 -6.48
N TYR A 321 12.53 9.11 -6.82
CA TYR A 321 11.61 10.04 -7.43
C TYR A 321 10.78 10.73 -6.33
N PRO A 322 11.06 12.00 -6.00
CA PRO A 322 10.37 12.72 -4.94
C PRO A 322 8.98 13.20 -5.41
N GLY A 323 8.08 12.26 -5.69
CA GLY A 323 6.66 12.60 -5.72
C GLY A 323 6.22 13.12 -4.34
N PRO A 324 5.09 13.85 -4.22
CA PRO A 324 4.53 14.22 -2.92
C PRO A 324 4.40 13.02 -1.94
N MET A 325 4.31 11.79 -2.47
CA MET A 325 4.41 10.52 -1.77
C MET A 325 5.76 10.24 -1.09
N ALA A 326 6.86 10.31 -1.85
CA ALA A 326 8.20 9.99 -1.38
C ALA A 326 8.67 10.99 -0.32
N MET A 327 8.31 12.27 -0.50
CA MET A 327 8.57 13.33 0.47
C MET A 327 7.90 13.09 1.83
N ARG A 328 6.70 12.47 1.85
CA ARG A 328 5.94 12.20 3.08
C ARG A 328 6.30 10.88 3.75
N ALA A 329 6.93 9.95 3.03
CA ALA A 329 7.27 8.61 3.52
C ALA A 329 8.67 8.50 4.17
N LEU A 330 9.51 9.54 4.04
CA LEU A 330 10.88 9.57 4.59
C LEU A 330 10.94 9.83 6.11
N GLY A 331 9.80 10.08 6.76
CA GLY A 331 9.73 10.53 8.15
C GLY A 331 9.91 12.05 8.26
N ASN A 332 9.46 12.66 9.36
CA ASN A 332 9.39 14.12 9.48
C ASN A 332 10.76 14.82 9.32
N GLU A 333 11.83 14.26 9.87
CA GLU A 333 13.17 14.88 9.81
C GLU A 333 13.77 14.84 8.40
N ALA A 334 13.78 13.68 7.74
CA ALA A 334 14.27 13.58 6.36
C ALA A 334 13.36 14.29 5.35
N ALA A 335 12.04 14.32 5.59
CA ALA A 335 11.12 15.13 4.80
C ALA A 335 11.43 16.64 4.92
N GLN A 336 11.69 17.13 6.14
CA GLN A 336 12.08 18.52 6.38
C GLN A 336 13.42 18.85 5.75
N GLU A 337 14.40 17.94 5.83
CA GLU A 337 15.70 18.10 5.18
C GLU A 337 15.57 18.23 3.66
N ILE A 338 14.83 17.33 2.99
CA ILE A 338 14.65 17.42 1.55
C ILE A 338 13.82 18.64 1.16
N LEU A 339 12.79 19.02 1.93
CA LEU A 339 12.05 20.26 1.68
C LEU A 339 12.91 21.51 1.87
N ALA A 340 13.92 21.48 2.74
CA ALA A 340 14.87 22.57 2.89
C ALA A 340 15.85 22.65 1.69
N LEU A 341 16.27 21.50 1.16
CA LEU A 341 17.16 21.40 0.00
C LEU A 341 16.44 21.70 -1.33
N PHE A 342 15.15 21.35 -1.41
CA PHE A 342 14.30 21.51 -2.59
C PHE A 342 12.94 22.14 -2.20
N PRO A 343 12.92 23.43 -1.85
CA PRO A 343 11.70 24.13 -1.42
C PRO A 343 10.56 24.04 -2.45
N GLU A 344 10.90 23.95 -3.73
CA GLU A 344 9.98 23.78 -4.85
C GLU A 344 9.12 22.51 -4.77
N LEU A 345 9.54 21.47 -4.05
CA LEU A 345 8.73 20.26 -3.83
C LEU A 345 7.51 20.52 -2.93
N ALA A 346 7.50 21.62 -2.16
CA ALA A 346 6.35 22.05 -1.36
C ALA A 346 5.26 22.72 -2.21
N ILE A 347 5.63 23.27 -3.36
CA ILE A 347 4.77 24.06 -4.24
C ILE A 347 4.46 23.18 -5.45
N LEU A 348 3.48 22.29 -5.28
CA LEU A 348 3.05 21.32 -6.30
C LEU A 348 2.44 22.03 -7.53
N ASP A 349 3.28 22.54 -8.44
CA ASP A 349 2.92 22.74 -9.85
C ASP A 349 4.12 23.00 -10.80
N SER A 350 5.33 22.55 -10.48
CA SER A 350 6.50 22.77 -11.34
C SER A 350 6.95 21.48 -12.03
N GLY A 351 7.38 21.57 -13.29
CA GLY A 351 7.79 20.45 -14.15
C GLY A 351 9.00 19.61 -13.69
N TRP A 352 9.39 19.73 -12.42
CA TRP A 352 10.35 18.89 -11.69
C TRP A 352 9.85 17.46 -11.45
N LEU A 353 8.53 17.25 -11.40
CA LEU A 353 7.88 15.96 -11.14
C LEU A 353 7.63 15.17 -12.43
N ARG A 354 8.66 14.99 -13.26
CA ARG A 354 8.56 14.03 -14.38
C ARG A 354 9.41 12.81 -14.06
N PRO A 355 8.82 11.61 -14.07
CA PRO A 355 9.63 10.43 -13.92
C PRO A 355 10.55 10.27 -15.14
N ALA A 356 11.76 9.72 -14.94
CA ALA A 356 12.73 9.52 -16.02
C ALA A 356 12.15 8.68 -17.17
N ARG A 357 11.28 7.73 -16.83
CA ARG A 357 10.55 6.86 -17.76
C ARG A 357 9.13 6.62 -17.28
N VAL A 358 8.31 5.98 -18.12
CA VAL A 358 6.95 5.58 -17.77
C VAL A 358 6.96 4.61 -16.59
N LEU A 359 6.29 4.98 -15.50
CA LEU A 359 6.11 4.13 -14.33
C LEU A 359 4.98 3.14 -14.61
N VAL A 360 5.27 1.84 -14.58
CA VAL A 360 4.27 0.80 -14.90
C VAL A 360 3.42 0.46 -13.68
N PRO A 361 2.07 0.56 -13.77
CA PRO A 361 1.19 0.13 -12.69
C PRO A 361 1.31 -1.37 -12.42
N GLY A 362 1.14 -1.78 -11.16
CA GLY A 362 1.47 -3.15 -10.73
C GLY A 362 0.77 -4.28 -11.50
N ARG A 363 -0.52 -4.13 -11.80
CA ARG A 363 -1.26 -5.10 -12.64
C ARG A 363 -0.61 -5.26 -14.02
N ARG A 364 -0.22 -4.16 -14.66
CA ARG A 364 0.41 -4.18 -15.99
C ARG A 364 1.85 -4.69 -15.92
N GLY A 365 2.57 -4.40 -14.83
CA GLY A 365 3.92 -4.90 -14.56
C GLY A 365 3.94 -6.43 -14.45
N ARG A 366 3.03 -7.01 -13.66
CA ARG A 366 2.88 -8.48 -13.54
C ARG A 366 2.52 -9.14 -14.87
N GLN A 367 1.58 -8.56 -15.63
CA GLN A 367 1.24 -9.05 -16.97
C GLN A 367 2.44 -9.01 -17.93
N MET A 368 3.29 -7.98 -17.83
CA MET A 368 4.51 -7.90 -18.62
C MET A 368 5.50 -9.00 -18.21
N ALA A 369 5.72 -9.19 -16.91
CA ALA A 369 6.58 -10.27 -16.41
C ALA A 369 6.11 -11.65 -16.89
N GLU A 370 4.81 -11.96 -16.82
CA GLU A 370 4.24 -13.21 -17.37
C GLU A 370 4.48 -13.38 -18.87
N ARG A 371 4.47 -12.29 -19.64
CA ARG A 371 4.78 -12.34 -21.08
C ARG A 371 6.27 -12.58 -21.31
N HIS A 372 7.15 -11.97 -20.53
CA HIS A 372 8.58 -12.24 -20.59
C HIS A 372 8.89 -13.71 -20.27
N LEU A 373 8.25 -14.25 -19.23
CA LEU A 373 8.37 -15.66 -18.83
C LEU A 373 7.92 -16.60 -19.96
N ARG A 374 6.71 -16.39 -20.50
CA ARG A 374 6.14 -17.23 -21.56
C ARG A 374 6.92 -17.21 -22.86
N ASN A 375 7.53 -16.07 -23.20
CA ASN A 375 8.26 -15.89 -24.45
C ASN A 375 9.78 -16.04 -24.29
N HIS A 376 10.26 -16.47 -23.11
CA HIS A 376 11.69 -16.62 -22.81
C HIS A 376 12.52 -15.39 -23.22
N THR A 377 11.98 -14.20 -22.99
CA THR A 377 12.59 -12.93 -23.41
C THR A 377 13.15 -12.20 -22.19
N ALA A 378 14.40 -11.74 -22.26
CA ALA A 378 15.02 -10.93 -21.21
C ALA A 378 14.31 -9.58 -21.00
N LEU A 379 14.32 -9.05 -19.77
CA LEU A 379 13.77 -7.73 -19.44
C LEU A 379 14.62 -6.59 -20.03
N LEU A 380 15.92 -6.81 -20.15
CA LEU A 380 16.87 -5.93 -20.83
C LEU A 380 17.39 -6.63 -22.08
N ALA A 381 16.92 -6.17 -23.23
CA ALA A 381 17.46 -6.59 -24.52
C ALA A 381 18.87 -6.01 -24.74
N ALA A 382 19.72 -6.82 -25.38
CA ALA A 382 21.06 -6.44 -25.80
C ALA A 382 21.06 -5.31 -26.83
#